data_AF-A0A1G1CLB6-F1
#
_entry.id   AF-A0A1G1CLB6-F1
#
_cell.length_a   1.000
_cell.length_b   1.000
_cell.length_c   1.000
_cell.angle_alpha   90.00
_cell.angle_beta   90.00
_cell.angle_gamma   90.00
#
_symmetry.space_group_name_H-M   'P 1'
#
loop_
_entity.id
_entity.type
_entity.pdbx_description
1 polymer ?
#
loop_
_entity_poly.entity_id
_entity_poly.type
_entity_poly.pdbx_seq_one_letter_code
_entity_poly.pdbx_strand_id
1 'polypeptide(L)' 'MENQILINSDNFIFGLTMAIGGLGPAIGIGLIGMKALEAIGRNPEAMSKIQTNMILGFAFAEAIAIYSLVVALIIKFT' A
#
# COMPACT_ATOMS: atom_id res chain seq x y z
N MET A 1 -23.60 -27.05 3.75
CA MET A 1 -24.02 -25.77 3.13
C MET A 1 -23.52 -24.59 3.95
N GLU A 2 -23.77 -24.54 5.26
CA GLU A 2 -23.35 -23.43 6.14
C GLU A 2 -21.85 -23.09 6.07
N ASN A 3 -20.95 -24.09 6.16
CA ASN A 3 -19.50 -23.87 5.99
C ASN A 3 -19.11 -23.25 4.65
N GLN A 4 -19.84 -23.53 3.55
CA GLN A 4 -19.54 -22.91 2.26
C GLN A 4 -19.98 -21.44 2.21
N ILE A 5 -21.08 -21.09 2.90
CA ILE A 5 -21.54 -19.70 2.99
C ILE A 5 -20.53 -18.88 3.80
N LEU A 6 -20.03 -19.42 4.91
CA LEU A 6 -19.02 -18.79 5.76
C LEU A 6 -17.69 -18.59 5.01
N ILE A 7 -17.20 -19.61 4.32
CA ILE A 7 -15.96 -19.49 3.50
C ILE A 7 -16.09 -18.38 2.44
N ASN A 8 -17.27 -18.24 1.82
CA ASN A 8 -17.50 -17.21 0.82
C ASN A 8 -17.56 -15.80 1.43
N SER A 9 -18.13 -15.64 2.63
CA SER A 9 -18.11 -14.35 3.33
C SER A 9 -16.70 -13.93 3.73
N ASP A 10 -15.87 -14.86 4.20
CA ASP A 10 -14.50 -14.53 4.65
C ASP A 10 -13.62 -14.10 3.48
N ASN A 11 -13.77 -14.76 2.32
CA ASN A 11 -13.10 -14.35 1.08
C ASN A 11 -13.51 -12.95 0.62
N PHE A 12 -14.78 -12.61 0.76
CA PHE A 12 -15.28 -11.29 0.39
C PHE A 12 -14.73 -10.19 1.31
N ILE A 13 -14.75 -10.44 2.63
CA ILE A 13 -14.22 -9.50 3.63
C ILE A 13 -12.69 -9.33 3.47
N PHE A 14 -11.97 -10.43 3.20
CA PHE A 14 -10.55 -10.41 2.87
C PHE A 14 -10.27 -9.46 1.69
N GLY A 15 -10.97 -9.65 0.57
CA GLY A 15 -10.78 -8.84 -0.63
C GLY A 15 -11.11 -7.37 -0.40
N LEU A 16 -12.19 -7.09 0.34
CA LEU A 16 -12.61 -5.72 0.65
C LEU A 16 -11.61 -5.00 1.56
N THR A 17 -11.07 -5.71 2.56
CA THR A 17 -10.06 -5.17 3.47
C THR A 17 -8.82 -4.73 2.69
N MET A 18 -8.32 -5.59 1.80
CA MET A 18 -7.18 -5.28 0.93
C MET A 18 -7.46 -4.11 -0.02
N ALA A 19 -8.64 -4.09 -0.64
CA ALA A 19 -9.02 -3.03 -1.56
C ALA A 19 -9.02 -1.67 -0.86
N ILE A 20 -9.67 -1.56 0.30
CA ILE A 20 -9.77 -0.29 1.03
C ILE A 20 -8.42 0.12 1.63
N GLY A 21 -7.72 -0.82 2.28
CA GLY A 21 -6.45 -0.52 2.93
C GLY A 21 -5.30 -0.23 1.96
N GLY A 22 -5.38 -0.71 0.71
CA GLY A 22 -4.40 -0.41 -0.34
C GLY A 22 -4.60 0.94 -1.04
N LEU A 23 -5.79 1.54 -1.00
CA LEU A 23 -6.09 2.79 -1.73
C LEU A 23 -5.23 3.98 -1.25
N GLY A 24 -5.14 4.18 0.06
CA GLY A 24 -4.34 5.27 0.64
C GLY A 24 -2.86 5.19 0.26
N PRO A 25 -2.20 4.04 0.52
CA PRO A 25 -0.82 3.78 0.09
C PRO A 25 -0.59 3.96 -1.40
N ALA A 26 -1.49 3.45 -2.25
CA ALA A 26 -1.37 3.59 -3.71
C ALA A 26 -1.35 5.07 -4.14
N ILE A 27 -2.26 5.88 -3.58
CA ILE A 27 -2.29 7.33 -3.83
C ILE A 27 -1.02 8.00 -3.29
N GLY A 28 -0.62 7.67 -2.06
CA GLY A 28 0.58 8.22 -1.41
C GLY A 28 1.85 7.97 -2.22
N ILE A 29 2.05 6.73 -2.67
CA ILE A 29 3.18 6.33 -3.51
C ILE A 29 3.14 7.06 -4.85
N GLY A 30 1.98 7.14 -5.50
CA GLY A 30 1.83 7.89 -6.75
C GLY A 30 2.25 9.36 -6.61
N LEU A 31 1.82 10.03 -5.54
CA LEU A 31 2.16 11.42 -5.26
C LEU A 31 3.65 11.61 -4.92
N ILE A 32 4.21 10.75 -4.06
CA ILE A 32 5.62 10.80 -3.66
C ILE A 32 6.51 10.61 -4.90
N GLY A 33 6.24 9.60 -5.73
CA GLY A 33 7.01 9.30 -6.93
C GLY A 33 6.93 10.44 -7.94
N MET A 34 5.74 10.96 -8.22
CA MET A 34 5.55 12.10 -9.12
C MET A 34 6.35 13.33 -8.67
N LYS A 35 6.28 13.69 -7.37
CA LYS A 35 7.00 14.87 -6.85
C LYS A 35 8.50 14.67 -6.79
N ALA A 36 8.96 13.46 -6.49
CA ALA A 36 10.37 13.13 -6.54
C ALA A 36 10.93 13.26 -7.97
N LEU A 37 10.22 12.73 -8.97
CA LEU A 37 10.62 12.84 -10.37
C LEU A 37 10.59 14.29 -10.88
N GLU A 38 9.58 15.08 -10.50
CA GLU A 38 9.53 16.53 -10.81
C GLU A 38 10.74 17.27 -10.21
N ALA A 39 11.10 16.96 -8.96
CA ALA A 39 12.25 17.57 -8.29
C ALA A 39 13.59 17.16 -8.93
N ILE A 40 13.74 15.88 -9.30
CA ILE A 40 14.92 15.36 -10.02
C ILE A 40 15.06 16.02 -11.39
N GLY A 41 13.95 16.17 -12.12
CA GLY A 41 13.95 16.84 -13.43
C GLY A 41 14.38 18.32 -13.34
N ARG A 42 14.06 19.01 -12.24
CA ARG A 42 14.49 20.39 -11.99
C ARG A 42 15.94 20.50 -11.55
N ASN A 43 16.42 19.55 -10.74
CA ASN A 43 17.81 19.51 -10.28
C ASN A 43 18.36 18.08 -10.31
N PRO A 44 18.95 17.67 -11.45
CA PRO A 44 19.51 16.33 -11.61
C PRO A 44 20.66 16.00 -10.64
N GLU A 45 21.43 17.01 -10.22
CA GLU A 45 22.55 16.82 -9.28
C GLU A 45 22.07 16.38 -7.89
N ALA A 46 20.84 16.75 -7.51
CA ALA A 46 20.24 16.38 -6.23
C ALA A 46 19.60 14.98 -6.22
N MET A 47 19.69 14.22 -7.33
CA MET A 47 18.97 12.95 -7.52
C MET A 47 19.16 11.95 -6.39
N SER A 48 20.41 11.70 -5.97
CA SER A 48 20.70 10.71 -4.93
C SER A 48 20.00 11.01 -3.59
N LYS A 49 19.97 12.29 -3.19
CA LYS A 49 19.30 12.73 -1.97
C LYS A 49 17.78 12.62 -2.09
N ILE A 50 17.23 13.02 -3.25
CA ILE A 50 15.79 12.93 -3.51
C ILE A 50 15.34 11.47 -3.53
N GLN A 51 16.08 10.58 -4.19
CA GLN A 51 15.77 9.17 -4.28
C GLN A 51 15.77 8.49 -2.91
N THR A 52 16.74 8.83 -2.04
CA THR A 52 16.80 8.31 -0.66
C THR A 52 15.54 8.69 0.12
N ASN A 53 15.14 9.97 0.06
CA ASN A 53 13.93 10.45 0.73
C ASN A 53 12.65 9.86 0.11
N MET A 54 12.62 9.69 -1.20
CA MET A 54 11.51 9.08 -1.94
C MET A 54 11.29 7.63 -1.49
N ILE A 55 12.36 6.82 -1.43
CA ILE A 55 12.30 5.43 -0.98
C ILE A 55 11.81 5.34 0.47
N LEU A 56 12.30 6.22 1.34
CA LEU A 56 11.83 6.28 2.72
C LEU A 56 10.34 6.65 2.80
N GLY A 57 9.89 7.60 1.97
CA GLY A 57 8.48 7.95 1.83
C GLY A 57 7.62 6.78 1.36
N PHE A 58 8.09 6.02 0.36
CA PHE A 58 7.42 4.80 -0.09
C PHE A 58 7.32 3.76 1.01
N ALA A 59 8.40 3.54 1.79
CA ALA A 59 8.38 2.58 2.89
C ALA A 59 7.33 2.93 3.96
N PHE A 60 7.18 4.22 4.29
CA PHE A 60 6.14 4.66 5.23
C PHE A 60 4.72 4.54 4.68
N ALA A 61 4.52 4.86 3.39
CA ALA A 61 3.23 4.66 2.74
C ALA A 61 2.85 3.18 2.69
N GLU A 62 3.80 2.31 2.35
CA GLU A 62 3.60 0.87 2.23
C GLU A 62 3.33 0.20 3.59
N ALA A 63 3.87 0.73 4.69
CA ALA A 63 3.61 0.21 6.03
C ALA A 63 2.10 0.13 6.35
N ILE A 64 1.31 1.07 5.85
CA ILE A 64 -0.15 1.08 6.03
C ILE A 64 -0.80 -0.04 5.21
N ALA A 65 -0.34 -0.29 3.98
CA ALA A 65 -0.80 -1.41 3.17
C ALA A 65 -0.47 -2.75 3.83
N ILE A 66 0.71 -2.87 4.45
CA ILE A 66 1.13 -4.06 5.19
C ILE A 66 0.22 -4.29 6.40
N TYR A 67 -0.17 -3.26 7.15
CA TYR A 67 -1.14 -3.44 8.24
C TYR A 67 -2.49 -3.95 7.74
N SER A 68 -2.97 -3.46 6.60
CA SER A 68 -4.17 -3.99 5.96
C SER A 68 -4.00 -5.46 5.56
N LEU A 69 -2.84 -5.83 5.01
CA LEU A 69 -2.52 -7.21 4.66
C LEU A 69 -2.50 -8.12 5.88
N VAL A 70 -1.90 -7.68 6.99
CA VAL A 70 -1.88 -8.45 8.24
C VAL A 70 -3.30 -8.71 8.75
N VAL A 71 -4.16 -7.69 8.78
CA VAL A 71 -5.57 -7.84 9.20
C VAL A 71 -6.31 -8.79 8.25
N ALA A 72 -6.13 -8.64 6.94
CA ALA A 72 -6.76 -9.53 5.96
C ALA A 72 -6.33 -10.99 6.16
N LEU A 73 -5.03 -11.25 6.38
CA LEU A 73 -4.52 -12.59 6.64
C LEU A 73 -5.08 -13.17 7.95
N ILE A 74 -5.22 -12.37 9.00
CA ILE A 74 -5.86 -12.81 10.26
C ILE A 74 -7.29 -13.28 9.99
N ILE A 75 -8.08 -12.51 9.23
CA ILE A 75 -9.47 -12.88 8.87
C ILE A 75 -9.51 -14.18 8.06
N LYS A 76 -8.53 -14.42 7.19
CA LYS A 76 -8.51 -15.58 6.31
C LYS A 76 -8.12 -16.89 7.00
N PHE A 77 -7.31 -16.81 8.04
CA PHE A 77 -6.68 -17.97 8.68
C PHE A 77 -7.05 -18.17 10.15
N THR A 78 -8.01 -17.38 10.66
CA THR A 78 -8.67 -17.60 11.96
C THR A 78 -9.99 -18.30 11.72
#